data_AF-C0EMD1-F1
#
_entry.id   AF-C0EMD1-F1
#
_cell.length_a   1.000
_cell.length_b   1.000
_cell.length_c   1.000
_cell.angle_alpha   90.00
_cell.angle_beta   90.00
_cell.angle_gamma   90.00
#
_symmetry.space_group_name_H-M   'P 1'
#
loop_
_entity.id
_entity.type
_entity.pdbx_description
1 polymer ?
#
loop_
_entity_poly.entity_id
_entity_poly.type
_entity_poly.pdbx_seq_one_letter_code
_entity_poly.pdbx_strand_id
1 'polypeptide(L)'
;MAITQLAQTTLRSVIGRMELDKTFEERDEINSIVVAALDEAAGAWGVKVLRYEIKDLVPPQEILRSMQAQITAEREKRARIAESEGRKIEQINLASGQREAEIQQSEGEAQAAINASNGEKIARINRAQGEAEALRLVAEANADAIRKIAEAVRSEGGAEAVNLKVAEQYVAAFSNLAKESNTLIMPANVADIGSLVSAGLKIIDGNKPKAS
;
A
#
# COMPACT_ATOMS: atom_id res chain seq x y z
N MET A 1 -6.14 -8.54 88.11
CA MET A 1 -7.45 -8.76 87.46
C MET A 1 -8.02 -7.48 86.84
N ALA A 2 -7.97 -6.32 87.50
CA ALA A 2 -8.45 -5.04 86.93
C ALA A 2 -7.75 -4.58 85.64
N ILE A 3 -6.41 -4.69 85.56
CA ILE A 3 -5.62 -4.33 84.37
C ILE A 3 -6.01 -5.16 83.14
N THR A 4 -6.21 -6.46 83.31
CA THR A 4 -6.63 -7.37 82.22
C THR A 4 -8.02 -7.02 81.68
N GLN A 5 -8.94 -6.65 82.57
CA GLN A 5 -10.30 -6.25 82.19
C GLN A 5 -10.31 -4.92 81.43
N LEU A 6 -9.48 -3.97 81.86
CA LEU A 6 -9.29 -2.71 81.16
C LEU A 6 -8.69 -2.93 79.77
N ALA A 7 -7.63 -3.74 79.67
CA ALA A 7 -7.01 -4.10 78.40
C ALA A 7 -8.01 -4.71 77.42
N GLN A 8 -8.86 -5.63 77.88
CA GLN A 8 -9.89 -6.26 77.05
C GLN A 8 -10.97 -5.26 76.61
N THR A 9 -11.34 -4.32 77.47
CA THR A 9 -12.37 -3.31 77.16
C THR A 9 -11.85 -2.29 76.15
N THR A 10 -10.63 -1.82 76.34
CA THR A 10 -9.95 -0.91 75.40
C THR A 10 -9.75 -1.58 74.05
N LEU A 11 -9.22 -2.81 74.02
CA LEU A 11 -9.01 -3.56 72.78
C LEU A 11 -10.33 -3.75 72.00
N ARG A 12 -11.41 -4.11 72.69
CA ARG A 12 -12.75 -4.25 72.07
C ARG A 12 -13.24 -2.94 71.47
N SER A 13 -13.03 -1.80 72.15
CA SER A 13 -13.47 -0.50 71.65
C SER A 13 -12.65 -0.02 70.45
N VAL A 14 -11.35 -0.30 70.42
CA VAL A 14 -10.46 0.08 69.31
C VAL A 14 -10.79 -0.72 68.06
N ILE A 15 -10.88 -2.05 68.20
CA ILE A 15 -11.24 -2.95 67.09
C ILE A 15 -12.63 -2.62 66.54
N GLY A 16 -13.60 -2.27 67.39
CA GLY A 16 -14.96 -1.93 66.96
C GLY A 16 -15.09 -0.63 66.16
N ARG A 17 -14.05 0.22 66.13
CA ARG A 17 -14.04 1.48 65.36
C ARG A 17 -13.19 1.41 64.09
N MET A 18 -12.38 0.35 63.94
CA MET A 18 -11.50 0.16 62.80
C MET A 18 -12.19 -0.66 61.71
N GLU A 19 -11.81 -0.43 60.46
CA GLU A 19 -12.16 -1.35 59.38
C GLU A 19 -11.46 -2.70 59.61
N LEU A 20 -12.15 -3.78 59.30
CA LEU A 20 -11.67 -5.13 59.58
C LEU A 20 -10.31 -5.41 58.91
N ASP A 21 -10.13 -4.94 57.67
CA ASP A 21 -8.87 -5.09 56.91
C ASP A 21 -7.71 -4.35 57.61
N LYS A 22 -7.96 -3.13 58.09
CA LYS A 22 -6.99 -2.33 58.85
C LYS A 22 -6.63 -2.96 60.20
N THR A 23 -7.57 -3.67 60.81
CA THR A 23 -7.33 -4.34 62.10
C THR A 23 -6.24 -5.43 62.00
N PHE A 24 -6.04 -6.01 60.81
CA PHE A 24 -4.99 -6.99 60.55
C PHE A 24 -3.65 -6.37 60.15
N GLU A 25 -3.69 -5.26 59.40
CA GLU A 25 -2.51 -4.57 58.89
C GLU A 25 -1.85 -3.65 59.94
N GLU A 26 -2.65 -3.04 60.83
CA GLU A 26 -2.22 -1.99 61.76
C GLU A 26 -2.04 -2.49 63.21
N ARG A 27 -1.48 -3.69 63.40
CA ARG A 27 -1.27 -4.27 64.76
C ARG A 27 -0.45 -3.35 65.67
N ASP A 28 0.54 -2.65 65.12
CA ASP A 28 1.39 -1.73 65.87
C ASP A 28 0.62 -0.49 66.36
N GLU A 29 -0.36 -0.02 65.58
CA GLU A 29 -1.23 1.09 65.96
C GLU A 29 -2.17 0.67 67.10
N ILE A 30 -2.80 -0.50 66.99
CA ILE A 30 -3.65 -1.04 68.06
C ILE A 30 -2.82 -1.23 69.34
N ASN A 31 -1.60 -1.76 69.22
CA ASN A 31 -0.68 -1.91 70.35
C ASN A 31 -0.38 -0.55 71.00
N SER A 32 -0.06 0.47 70.22
CA SER A 32 0.22 1.83 70.72
C SER A 32 -0.96 2.42 71.50
N ILE A 33 -2.18 2.33 70.93
CA ILE A 33 -3.40 2.86 71.56
C ILE A 33 -3.70 2.12 72.86
N VAL A 34 -3.58 0.79 72.87
CA VAL A 34 -3.86 -0.03 74.07
C VAL A 34 -2.80 0.21 75.15
N VAL A 35 -1.52 0.34 74.79
CA VAL A 35 -0.45 0.67 75.75
C VAL A 35 -0.70 2.04 76.39
N ALA A 36 -1.04 3.05 75.60
CA ALA A 36 -1.32 4.39 76.11
C ALA A 36 -2.47 4.40 77.13
N ALA A 37 -3.59 3.74 76.80
CA ALA A 37 -4.73 3.65 77.72
C ALA A 37 -4.44 2.82 78.98
N LEU A 38 -3.55 1.83 78.89
CA LEU A 38 -3.14 1.03 80.04
C LEU A 38 -2.16 1.78 80.95
N ASP A 39 -1.21 2.53 80.40
CA ASP A 39 -0.22 3.29 81.16
C ASP A 39 -0.88 4.41 81.99
N GLU A 40 -1.87 5.10 81.39
CA GLU A 40 -2.67 6.13 82.08
C GLU A 40 -3.39 5.57 83.32
N ALA A 41 -4.04 4.42 83.18
CA ALA A 41 -4.75 3.79 84.29
C ALA A 41 -3.81 3.12 85.31
N ALA A 42 -2.66 2.61 84.86
CA ALA A 42 -1.70 1.92 85.72
C ALA A 42 -1.00 2.88 86.72
N GLY A 43 -0.93 4.18 86.41
CA GLY A 43 -0.45 5.21 87.34
C GLY A 43 -1.25 5.28 88.64
N ALA A 44 -2.57 5.06 88.59
CA ALA A 44 -3.43 5.02 89.78
C ALA A 44 -3.23 3.75 90.64
N TRP A 45 -2.63 2.71 90.07
CA TRP A 45 -2.38 1.42 90.71
C TRP A 45 -0.92 1.21 91.11
N GLY A 46 -0.03 2.14 90.77
CA GLY A 46 1.40 2.06 91.08
C GLY A 46 2.15 0.97 90.31
N VAL A 47 1.67 0.59 89.12
CA VAL A 47 2.27 -0.45 88.27
C VAL A 47 2.76 0.18 86.97
N LYS A 48 3.92 -0.25 86.45
CA LYS A 48 4.43 0.19 85.14
C LYS A 48 4.21 -0.88 84.08
N VAL A 49 3.57 -0.50 82.98
CA VAL A 49 3.38 -1.39 81.83
C VAL A 49 4.64 -1.33 80.95
N LEU A 50 5.33 -2.46 80.79
CA LEU A 50 6.59 -2.51 80.04
C LEU A 50 6.37 -2.82 78.55
N ARG A 51 5.43 -3.70 78.23
CA ARG A 51 5.09 -4.09 76.86
C ARG A 51 3.71 -4.73 76.82
N TYR A 52 2.96 -4.43 75.77
CA TYR A 52 1.73 -5.12 75.40
C TYR A 52 1.90 -5.65 73.98
N GLU A 53 1.44 -6.87 73.72
CA GLU A 53 1.53 -7.50 72.41
C GLU A 53 0.26 -8.31 72.16
N ILE A 54 -0.41 -8.00 71.05
CA ILE A 54 -1.55 -8.78 70.58
C ILE A 54 -1.03 -10.09 70.02
N LYS A 55 -1.41 -11.19 70.66
CA LYS A 55 -1.06 -12.54 70.23
C LYS A 55 -1.84 -12.92 68.96
N ASP A 56 -3.13 -13.25 69.12
CA ASP A 56 -3.98 -13.69 68.02
C ASP A 56 -5.30 -12.91 68.02
N LEU A 57 -5.68 -12.39 66.85
CA LEU A 57 -7.02 -11.87 66.60
C LEU A 57 -7.74 -12.88 65.71
N VAL A 58 -8.69 -13.60 66.30
CA VAL A 58 -9.52 -14.56 65.56
C VAL A 58 -10.92 -13.96 65.40
N PRO A 59 -11.24 -13.36 64.24
CA PRO A 59 -12.61 -12.91 64.00
C PRO A 59 -13.57 -14.10 63.89
N PRO A 60 -14.86 -13.88 64.19
CA PRO A 60 -15.86 -14.92 64.04
C PRO A 60 -16.02 -15.34 62.57
N GLN A 61 -16.39 -16.61 62.35
CA GLN A 61 -16.51 -17.23 61.03
C GLN A 61 -17.44 -16.47 60.07
N GLU A 62 -18.49 -15.85 60.60
CA GLU A 62 -19.45 -15.06 59.81
C GLU A 62 -18.78 -13.86 59.11
N ILE A 63 -17.86 -13.19 59.81
CA ILE A 63 -17.13 -12.02 59.30
C ILE A 63 -16.12 -12.46 58.23
N LEU A 64 -15.40 -13.57 58.46
CA LEU A 64 -14.50 -14.15 57.46
C LEU A 64 -15.22 -14.50 56.15
N ARG A 65 -16.42 -15.07 56.25
CA ARG A 65 -17.25 -15.39 55.08
C ARG A 65 -17.65 -14.15 54.30
N SER A 66 -18.09 -13.10 54.99
CA SER A 66 -18.47 -11.82 54.36
C SER A 66 -17.26 -11.14 53.70
N MET A 67 -16.11 -11.16 54.36
CA MET A 67 -14.84 -10.65 53.81
C MET A 67 -14.44 -11.41 52.55
N GLN A 68 -14.49 -12.75 52.58
CA GLN A 68 -14.18 -13.58 51.42
C GLN A 68 -15.14 -13.29 50.24
N ALA A 69 -16.44 -13.11 50.52
CA ALA A 69 -17.42 -12.76 49.51
C ALA A 69 -17.15 -11.37 48.90
N GLN A 70 -16.78 -10.38 49.72
CA GLN A 70 -16.44 -9.03 49.26
C GLN A 70 -15.17 -9.03 48.39
N ILE A 71 -14.11 -9.74 48.83
CA ILE A 71 -12.86 -9.87 48.06
C ILE A 71 -13.13 -10.54 46.72
N THR A 72 -13.91 -11.62 46.71
CA THR A 72 -14.29 -12.32 45.47
C THR A 72 -15.08 -11.38 44.55
N ALA A 73 -16.07 -10.65 45.06
CA ALA A 73 -16.87 -9.72 44.26
C ALA A 73 -16.01 -8.58 43.67
N GLU A 74 -15.08 -8.02 44.43
CA GLU A 74 -14.16 -6.98 43.97
C GLU A 74 -13.19 -7.53 42.91
N ARG A 75 -12.67 -8.74 43.11
CA ARG A 75 -11.83 -9.43 42.11
C ARG A 75 -12.60 -9.71 40.82
N GLU A 76 -13.82 -10.21 40.91
CA GLU A 76 -14.68 -10.45 39.75
C GLU A 76 -15.01 -9.15 39.01
N LYS A 77 -15.32 -8.07 39.75
CA LYS A 77 -15.55 -6.75 39.16
C LYS A 77 -14.32 -6.27 38.39
N ARG A 78 -13.13 -6.38 38.99
CA ARG A 78 -11.86 -6.01 38.32
C ARG A 78 -11.61 -6.87 37.08
N ALA A 79 -11.85 -8.18 37.16
CA ALA A 79 -11.72 -9.09 36.02
C ALA A 79 -12.67 -8.72 34.87
N ARG A 80 -13.95 -8.41 35.17
CA ARG A 80 -14.93 -7.99 34.17
C ARG A 80 -14.56 -6.66 33.50
N ILE A 81 -14.03 -5.70 34.27
CA ILE A 81 -13.56 -4.42 33.71
C ILE A 81 -12.37 -4.66 32.78
N ALA A 82 -11.36 -5.42 33.24
CA ALA A 82 -10.18 -5.73 32.44
C ALA A 82 -10.54 -6.48 31.14
N GLU A 83 -11.47 -7.44 31.20
CA GLU A 83 -11.96 -8.15 30.01
C GLU A 83 -12.70 -7.20 29.06
N SER A 84 -13.57 -6.33 29.56
CA SER A 84 -14.29 -5.36 28.74
C SER A 84 -13.36 -4.36 28.06
N GLU A 85 -12.33 -3.89 28.77
CA GLU A 85 -11.30 -3.01 28.22
C GLU A 85 -10.46 -3.73 27.17
N GLY A 86 -10.06 -4.97 27.44
CA GLY A 86 -9.36 -5.83 26.48
C GLY A 86 -10.14 -6.00 25.18
N ARG A 87 -11.44 -6.34 25.26
CA ARG A 87 -12.32 -6.48 24.09
C ARG A 87 -12.46 -5.16 23.32
N LYS A 88 -12.56 -4.02 24.00
CA LYS A 88 -12.63 -2.71 23.34
C LYS A 88 -11.35 -2.41 22.57
N ILE A 89 -10.19 -2.64 23.19
CA ILE A 89 -8.88 -2.41 22.55
C ILE A 89 -8.70 -3.36 21.36
N GLU A 90 -9.05 -4.64 21.51
CA GLU A 90 -9.02 -5.63 20.43
C GLU A 90 -9.87 -5.18 19.23
N GLN A 91 -11.13 -4.79 19.46
CA GLN A 91 -12.01 -4.32 18.39
C GLN A 91 -11.49 -3.06 17.69
N ILE A 92 -10.93 -2.12 18.44
CA ILE A 92 -10.31 -0.91 17.87
C ILE A 92 -9.11 -1.30 17.00
N ASN A 93 -8.24 -2.19 17.47
CA ASN A 93 -7.06 -2.62 16.73
C ASN A 93 -7.44 -3.36 15.45
N LEU A 94 -8.42 -4.26 15.50
CA LEU A 94 -8.94 -4.95 14.33
C LEU A 94 -9.55 -3.99 13.32
N ALA A 95 -10.40 -3.06 13.76
CA ALA A 95 -11.01 -2.07 12.87
C ALA A 95 -9.98 -1.12 12.26
N SER A 96 -8.98 -0.69 13.05
CA SER A 96 -7.89 0.16 12.56
C SER A 96 -7.03 -0.57 11.54
N GLY A 97 -6.63 -1.81 11.84
CA GLY A 97 -5.83 -2.63 10.93
C GLY A 97 -6.57 -2.93 9.63
N GLN A 98 -7.88 -3.19 9.68
CA GLN A 98 -8.69 -3.39 8.48
C GLN A 98 -8.77 -2.12 7.63
N ARG A 99 -9.02 -0.96 8.24
CA ARG A 99 -9.03 0.32 7.53
C ARG A 99 -7.67 0.60 6.88
N GLU A 100 -6.57 0.38 7.60
CA GLU A 100 -5.22 0.62 7.09
C GLU A 100 -4.90 -0.31 5.92
N ALA A 101 -5.27 -1.59 6.01
CA ALA A 101 -5.13 -2.55 4.92
C ALA A 101 -5.94 -2.15 3.67
N GLU A 102 -7.19 -1.71 3.84
CA GLU A 102 -8.04 -1.24 2.74
C GLU A 102 -7.47 0.01 2.05
N ILE A 103 -6.95 0.97 2.84
CA ILE A 103 -6.28 2.17 2.30
C ILE A 103 -5.03 1.77 1.53
N GLN A 104 -4.16 0.94 2.11
CA GLN A 104 -2.92 0.52 1.48
C GLN A 104 -3.18 -0.25 0.19
N GLN A 105 -4.22 -1.09 0.14
CA GLN A 105 -4.64 -1.77 -1.06
C GLN A 105 -5.11 -0.76 -2.13
N SER A 106 -6.00 0.16 -1.77
CA SER A 106 -6.51 1.17 -2.71
C SER A 106 -5.39 2.07 -3.26
N GLU A 107 -4.44 2.47 -2.42
CA GLU A 107 -3.27 3.25 -2.84
C GLU A 107 -2.35 2.44 -3.76
N GLY A 108 -2.13 1.16 -3.45
CA GLY A 108 -1.37 0.25 -4.29
C GLY A 108 -2.00 0.06 -5.67
N GLU A 109 -3.32 -0.13 -5.73
CA GLU A 109 -4.08 -0.24 -6.98
C GLU A 109 -4.02 1.04 -7.81
N ALA A 110 -4.21 2.21 -7.17
CA ALA A 110 -4.10 3.50 -7.84
C ALA A 110 -2.69 3.73 -8.41
N GLN A 111 -1.65 3.44 -7.63
CA GLN A 111 -0.27 3.57 -8.07
C GLN A 111 0.08 2.59 -9.19
N ALA A 112 -0.41 1.35 -9.12
CA ALA A 112 -0.24 0.36 -10.18
C ALA A 112 -0.89 0.82 -11.49
N ALA A 113 -2.11 1.38 -11.43
CA ALA A 113 -2.80 1.92 -12.59
C ALA A 113 -2.05 3.10 -13.23
N ILE A 114 -1.52 4.01 -12.42
CA ILE A 114 -0.67 5.13 -12.89
C ILE A 114 0.59 4.59 -13.58
N ASN A 115 1.26 3.62 -12.96
CA ASN A 115 2.48 3.03 -13.51
C ASN A 115 2.21 2.32 -14.84
N ALA A 116 1.11 1.58 -14.94
CA ALA A 116 0.68 0.92 -16.17
C ALA A 116 0.40 1.95 -17.28
N SER A 117 -0.38 2.99 -16.98
CA SER A 117 -0.69 4.08 -17.93
C SER A 117 0.56 4.81 -18.42
N ASN A 118 1.49 5.12 -17.51
CA ASN A 118 2.78 5.72 -17.86
C ASN A 118 3.64 4.78 -18.72
N GLY A 119 3.69 3.49 -18.37
CA GLY A 119 4.39 2.47 -19.14
C GLY A 119 3.85 2.37 -20.57
N GLU A 120 2.52 2.34 -20.74
CA GLU A 120 1.90 2.34 -22.06
C GLU A 120 2.22 3.61 -22.86
N LYS A 121 2.16 4.78 -22.22
CA LYS A 121 2.49 6.06 -22.86
C LYS A 121 3.93 6.04 -23.39
N ILE A 122 4.88 5.63 -22.55
CA ILE A 122 6.29 5.54 -22.91
C ILE A 122 6.49 4.50 -24.02
N ALA A 123 5.85 3.33 -23.91
CA ALA A 123 5.93 2.29 -24.94
C ALA A 123 5.40 2.76 -26.30
N ARG A 124 4.28 3.51 -26.32
CA ARG A 124 3.74 4.11 -27.55
C ARG A 124 4.70 5.13 -28.15
N ILE A 125 5.29 6.01 -27.34
CA ILE A 125 6.26 7.01 -27.80
C ILE A 125 7.50 6.33 -28.38
N ASN A 126 8.07 5.36 -27.65
CA ASN A 126 9.27 4.65 -28.10
C ASN A 126 9.03 3.91 -29.42
N ARG A 127 7.86 3.29 -29.57
CA ARG A 127 7.48 2.62 -30.83
C ARG A 127 7.36 3.61 -31.98
N ALA A 128 6.63 4.70 -31.79
CA ALA A 128 6.48 5.74 -32.81
C ALA A 128 7.82 6.37 -33.21
N GLN A 129 8.72 6.60 -32.25
CA GLN A 129 10.08 7.09 -32.51
C GLN A 129 10.91 6.08 -33.30
N GLY A 130 10.86 4.80 -32.92
CA GLY A 130 11.55 3.72 -33.65
C GLY A 130 11.07 3.59 -35.09
N GLU A 131 9.75 3.65 -35.31
CA GLU A 131 9.14 3.62 -36.65
C GLU A 131 9.53 4.84 -37.48
N ALA A 132 9.47 6.04 -36.90
CA ALA A 132 9.86 7.28 -37.57
C ALA A 132 11.35 7.26 -37.97
N GLU A 133 12.21 6.78 -37.09
CA GLU A 133 13.65 6.67 -37.35
C GLU A 133 13.95 5.63 -38.42
N ALA A 134 13.28 4.47 -38.38
CA ALA A 134 13.40 3.46 -39.42
C ALA A 134 12.95 4.01 -40.79
N LEU A 135 11.84 4.74 -40.84
CA LEU A 135 11.36 5.38 -42.07
C LEU A 135 12.33 6.43 -42.58
N ARG A 136 12.91 7.24 -41.68
CA ARG A 136 13.93 8.25 -42.02
C ARG A 136 15.16 7.59 -42.64
N LEU A 137 15.67 6.52 -42.04
CA LEU A 137 16.81 5.77 -42.55
C LEU A 137 16.53 5.18 -43.95
N VAL A 138 15.34 4.61 -44.16
CA VAL A 138 14.93 4.10 -45.48
C VAL A 138 14.81 5.23 -46.51
N ALA A 139 14.21 6.36 -46.13
CA ALA A 139 14.08 7.52 -47.01
C ALA A 139 15.44 8.13 -47.40
N GLU A 140 16.37 8.22 -46.44
CA GLU A 140 17.75 8.66 -46.68
C GLU A 140 18.49 7.70 -47.61
N ALA A 141 18.41 6.38 -47.35
CA ALA A 141 19.00 5.37 -48.22
C ALA A 141 18.43 5.42 -49.64
N ASN A 142 17.12 5.62 -49.79
CA ASN A 142 16.48 5.79 -51.10
C ASN A 142 16.94 7.07 -51.81
N ALA A 143 17.04 8.19 -51.08
CA ALA A 143 17.54 9.44 -51.64
C ALA A 143 19.00 9.33 -52.10
N ASP A 144 19.84 8.67 -51.31
CA ASP A 144 21.23 8.36 -51.66
C ASP A 144 21.31 7.44 -52.89
N ALA A 145 20.45 6.41 -52.95
CA ALA A 145 20.37 5.51 -54.10
C ALA A 145 19.97 6.26 -55.38
N ILE A 146 18.95 7.13 -55.32
CA ILE A 146 18.52 7.97 -56.44
C ILE A 146 19.65 8.90 -56.89
N ARG A 147 20.37 9.52 -55.95
CA ARG A 147 21.53 10.37 -56.27
C ARG A 147 22.62 9.58 -57.02
N LYS A 148 22.96 8.38 -56.54
CA LYS A 148 23.93 7.49 -57.21
C LYS A 148 23.47 7.07 -58.60
N ILE A 149 22.18 6.75 -58.78
CA ILE A 149 21.61 6.44 -60.10
C ILE A 149 21.72 7.66 -61.02
N ALA A 150 21.33 8.85 -60.56
CA ALA A 150 21.41 10.08 -61.35
C ALA A 150 22.85 10.43 -61.76
N GLU A 151 23.83 10.16 -60.90
CA GLU A 151 25.26 10.26 -61.24
C GLU A 151 25.67 9.25 -62.32
N ALA A 152 25.26 7.99 -62.19
CA ALA A 152 25.55 6.96 -63.18
C ALA A 152 24.88 7.25 -64.55
N VAL A 153 23.66 7.79 -64.59
CA VAL A 153 22.99 8.17 -65.84
C VAL A 153 23.78 9.23 -66.62
N ARG A 154 24.46 10.14 -65.91
CA ARG A 154 25.26 11.21 -66.52
C ARG A 154 26.59 10.73 -67.12
N SER A 155 27.04 9.50 -66.81
CA SER A 155 28.23 8.91 -67.43
C SER A 155 27.94 8.34 -68.83
N GLU A 156 28.96 8.21 -69.69
CA GLU A 156 28.81 7.72 -71.08
C GLU A 156 28.11 6.35 -71.13
N GLY A 157 27.03 6.26 -71.93
CA GLY A 157 26.19 5.06 -72.05
C GLY A 157 25.22 4.80 -70.89
N GLY A 158 25.18 5.69 -69.88
CA GLY A 158 24.31 5.55 -68.71
C GLY A 158 22.82 5.63 -69.04
N ALA A 159 22.43 6.49 -69.98
CA ALA A 159 21.04 6.63 -70.43
C ALA A 159 20.54 5.38 -71.17
N GLU A 160 21.32 4.84 -72.10
CA GLU A 160 21.01 3.57 -72.77
C GLU A 160 20.92 2.40 -71.78
N ALA A 161 21.83 2.33 -70.80
CA ALA A 161 21.83 1.26 -69.79
C ALA A 161 20.59 1.30 -68.87
N VAL A 162 20.12 2.50 -68.49
CA VAL A 162 18.88 2.66 -67.72
C VAL A 162 17.66 2.24 -68.52
N ASN A 163 17.58 2.65 -69.79
CA ASN A 163 16.46 2.28 -70.66
C ASN A 163 16.36 0.76 -70.86
N LEU A 164 17.50 0.07 -71.06
CA LEU A 164 17.54 -1.39 -71.13
C LEU A 164 17.07 -2.02 -69.82
N LYS A 165 17.50 -1.49 -68.67
CA LYS A 165 17.14 -2.02 -67.35
C LYS A 165 15.65 -1.82 -67.01
N VAL A 166 15.06 -0.70 -67.40
CA VAL A 166 13.61 -0.47 -67.26
C VAL A 166 12.84 -1.44 -68.16
N ALA A 167 13.32 -1.70 -69.38
CA ALA A 167 12.71 -2.69 -70.26
C ALA A 167 12.78 -4.12 -69.68
N GLU A 168 13.93 -4.52 -69.12
CA GLU A 168 14.08 -5.80 -68.40
C GLU A 168 13.13 -5.91 -67.21
N GLN A 169 13.01 -4.86 -66.38
CA GLN A 169 12.09 -4.83 -65.25
C GLN A 169 10.63 -4.89 -65.68
N TYR A 170 10.26 -4.20 -66.75
CA TYR A 170 8.91 -4.27 -67.32
C TYR A 170 8.57 -5.69 -67.78
N VAL A 171 9.47 -6.34 -68.52
CA VAL A 171 9.30 -7.74 -68.95
C VAL A 171 9.24 -8.69 -67.77
N ALA A 172 10.07 -8.49 -66.74
CA ALA A 172 10.05 -9.31 -65.52
C ALA A 172 8.76 -9.12 -64.70
N ALA A 173 8.30 -7.88 -64.52
CA ALA A 173 7.03 -7.58 -63.85
C ALA A 173 5.85 -8.14 -64.63
N PHE A 174 5.85 -8.02 -65.94
CA PHE A 174 4.85 -8.60 -66.82
C PHE A 174 4.88 -10.15 -66.77
N SER A 175 6.06 -10.76 -66.69
CA SER A 175 6.24 -12.21 -66.51
C SER A 175 5.69 -12.71 -65.17
N ASN A 176 5.91 -11.96 -64.09
CA ASN A 176 5.34 -12.28 -62.77
C ASN A 176 3.82 -12.10 -62.76
N LEU A 177 3.31 -11.03 -63.38
CA LEU A 177 1.88 -10.81 -63.52
C LEU A 177 1.21 -11.93 -64.36
N ALA A 178 1.85 -12.38 -65.43
CA ALA A 178 1.38 -13.50 -66.25
C ALA A 178 1.43 -14.85 -65.51
N LYS A 179 2.25 -15.00 -64.46
CA LYS A 179 2.30 -16.18 -63.59
C LYS A 179 1.25 -16.16 -62.48
N GLU A 180 0.97 -15.01 -61.89
CA GLU A 180 -0.03 -14.85 -60.82
C GLU A 180 -1.46 -14.63 -61.35
N SER A 181 -1.61 -14.09 -62.56
CA SER A 181 -2.89 -13.68 -63.15
C SER A 181 -3.15 -14.43 -64.45
N ASN A 182 -3.98 -15.47 -64.42
CA ASN A 182 -4.38 -16.24 -65.61
C ASN A 182 -5.44 -15.50 -66.47
N THR A 183 -5.54 -14.16 -66.35
CA THR A 183 -6.52 -13.33 -67.06
C THR A 183 -5.78 -12.49 -68.10
N LEU A 184 -5.89 -12.89 -69.36
CA LEU A 184 -5.41 -12.14 -70.51
C LEU A 184 -6.21 -10.83 -70.61
N ILE A 185 -5.71 -9.74 -70.02
CA ILE A 185 -6.24 -8.40 -70.26
C ILE A 185 -5.67 -7.92 -71.59
N MET A 186 -6.35 -8.28 -72.68
CA MET A 186 -6.20 -7.57 -73.94
C MET A 186 -6.98 -6.26 -73.84
N PRO A 187 -6.35 -5.08 -74.04
CA PRO A 187 -7.10 -3.84 -74.10
C PRO A 187 -8.08 -3.93 -75.29
N ALA A 188 -9.37 -3.80 -74.99
CA ALA A 188 -10.43 -3.88 -76.00
C ALA A 188 -10.35 -2.76 -77.06
N ASN A 189 -9.51 -1.75 -76.85
CA ASN A 189 -9.27 -0.69 -77.82
C ASN A 189 -7.77 -0.43 -78.01
N VAL A 190 -7.23 -1.03 -79.07
CA VAL A 190 -5.89 -0.73 -79.61
C VAL A 190 -5.78 0.75 -80.07
N ALA A 191 -6.91 1.45 -80.17
CA ALA A 191 -7.00 2.87 -80.52
C ALA A 191 -6.55 3.85 -79.40
N ASP A 192 -6.53 3.43 -78.13
CA ASP A 192 -6.21 4.33 -77.00
C ASP A 192 -4.71 4.44 -76.67
N ILE A 193 -3.85 3.64 -77.32
CA ILE A 193 -2.39 3.79 -77.14
C ILE A 193 -1.91 5.10 -77.79
N GLY A 194 -2.51 5.51 -78.92
CA GLY A 194 -2.20 6.79 -79.56
C GLY A 194 -2.68 8.01 -78.77
N SER A 195 -3.80 7.91 -78.05
CA SER A 195 -4.34 9.00 -77.21
C SER A 195 -3.51 9.19 -75.93
N LEU A 196 -3.00 8.10 -75.34
CA LEU A 196 -2.11 8.14 -74.18
C LEU A 196 -0.71 8.68 -74.53
N VAL A 197 -0.14 8.26 -75.67
CA VAL A 197 1.16 8.79 -76.14
C VAL A 197 1.05 10.27 -76.50
N SER A 198 -0.05 10.72 -77.11
CA SER A 198 -0.28 12.13 -77.43
C SER A 198 -0.60 13.00 -76.20
N ALA A 199 -1.25 12.45 -75.17
CA ALA A 199 -1.41 13.13 -73.88
C ALA A 199 -0.07 13.28 -73.13
N GLY A 200 0.77 12.25 -73.16
CA GLY A 200 2.13 12.30 -72.59
C GLY A 200 3.04 13.31 -73.31
N LEU A 201 3.00 13.34 -74.66
CA LEU A 201 3.75 14.31 -75.46
C LEU A 201 3.29 15.76 -75.23
N LYS A 202 1.98 15.99 -75.05
CA LYS A 202 1.43 17.33 -74.73
C LYS A 202 1.91 17.88 -73.38
N ILE A 203 2.14 17.03 -72.39
CA ILE A 203 2.66 17.46 -71.08
C ILE A 203 4.15 17.82 -71.20
N ILE A 204 4.89 17.15 -72.09
CA ILE A 204 6.30 17.46 -72.38
C ILE A 204 6.44 18.75 -73.19
N ASP A 205 5.54 19.01 -74.15
CA ASP A 205 5.54 20.26 -74.94
C ASP A 205 4.99 21.48 -74.17
N GLY A 206 4.14 21.26 -73.17
CA GLY A 206 3.52 22.30 -72.34
C GLY A 206 4.46 22.97 -71.32
N ASN A 207 5.67 22.45 -71.12
CA ASN A 207 6.62 22.96 -70.12
C ASN A 207 7.80 23.76 -70.73
N LYS A 208 7.66 24.33 -71.93
CA LYS A 208 8.62 25.33 -72.43
C LYS A 208 8.40 26.68 -71.73
N PRO A 209 9.37 27.22 -70.97
CA PRO A 209 9.23 28.52 -70.33
C PRO A 209 9.22 29.64 -71.38
N LYS A 210 8.24 30.54 -71.28
CA LYS A 210 8.23 31.80 -72.04
C LYS A 210 9.38 32.67 -71.54
N ALA A 211 10.30 33.01 -72.43
CA ALA A 211 11.31 34.03 -72.18
C ALA A 211 10.69 35.42 -72.41
N SER A 212 10.64 36.23 -71.35
CA SER A 212 10.66 37.70 -71.35
C SER A 212 10.97 38.17 -69.94
#